data_AF-H6NBC2-F1
#
_entry.id   AF-H6NBC2-F1
#
_cell.length_a   1.000
_cell.length_b   1.000
_cell.length_c   1.000
_cell.angle_alpha   90.00
_cell.angle_beta   90.00
_cell.angle_gamma   90.00
#
_symmetry.space_group_name_H-M   'P 1'
#
loop_
_entity.id
_entity.type
_entity.pdbx_description
1 polymer ?
#
loop_
_entity_poly.entity_id
_entity_poly.type
_entity_poly.pdbx_seq_one_letter_code
_entity_poly.pdbx_strand_id
1 'polypeptide(L)'
;MMMDYVKLGNNLLHLHAIYSDEETGIRDENREETESLEFETKEKLHSLSVEEQRFFLSRLCRDEFLSETALEKGYGIEDVVVFLRWLDDNMGIYY
;
A
#
# COMPACT_ATOMS: atom_id res chain seq x y z
N MET A 1 4.12 14.64 -11.20
CA MET A 1 4.15 13.29 -11.82
C MET A 1 5.02 12.31 -11.03
N MET A 2 6.37 12.33 -11.08
CA MET A 2 7.18 11.33 -10.35
C MET A 2 7.06 11.44 -8.81
N MET A 3 6.90 12.67 -8.30
CA MET A 3 6.75 12.96 -6.86
C MET A 3 5.42 12.47 -6.27
N ASP A 4 4.38 12.33 -7.10
CA ASP A 4 3.04 11.92 -6.67
C ASP A 4 2.95 10.41 -6.43
N TYR A 5 3.69 9.61 -7.23
CA TYR A 5 3.74 8.15 -7.07
C TYR A 5 4.53 7.72 -5.83
N VAL A 6 5.57 8.46 -5.46
CA VAL A 6 6.33 8.19 -4.21
C VAL A 6 5.43 8.42 -2.99
N LYS A 7 4.70 9.54 -2.94
CA LYS A 7 3.75 9.80 -1.86
C LYS A 7 2.67 8.71 -1.80
N LEU A 8 2.11 8.33 -2.95
CA LEU A 8 1.09 7.28 -3.03
C LEU A 8 1.62 5.94 -2.50
N GLY A 9 2.84 5.54 -2.88
CA GLY A 9 3.48 4.31 -2.41
C GLY A 9 3.68 4.32 -0.89
N ASN A 10 4.25 5.40 -0.36
CA ASN A 10 4.45 5.56 1.08
C ASN A 10 3.14 5.49 1.86
N ASN A 11 2.09 6.13 1.37
CA ASN A 11 0.77 6.08 1.99
C ASN A 11 0.20 4.65 2.01
N LEU A 12 0.31 3.92 0.90
CA LEU A 12 -0.17 2.53 0.81
C LEU A 12 0.56 1.61 1.79
N LEU A 13 1.89 1.72 1.87
CA LEU A 13 2.69 0.92 2.81
C LEU A 13 2.38 1.29 4.26
N HIS A 14 2.20 2.58 4.56
CA HIS A 14 1.86 3.05 5.90
C HIS A 14 0.48 2.53 6.34
N LEU A 15 -0.52 2.64 5.47
CA LEU A 15 -1.86 2.10 5.74
C LEU A 15 -1.80 0.58 5.90
N HIS A 16 -1.11 -0.14 5.00
CA HIS A 16 -0.94 -1.59 5.13
C HIS A 16 -0.31 -1.98 6.48
N ALA A 17 0.69 -1.23 6.95
CA ALA A 17 1.32 -1.46 8.25
C ALA A 17 0.33 -1.24 9.40
N ILE A 18 -0.46 -0.16 9.38
CA ILE A 18 -1.50 0.10 10.39
C ILE A 18 -2.53 -1.03 10.45
N TYR A 19 -2.97 -1.53 9.28
CA TYR A 19 -3.96 -2.60 9.20
C TYR A 19 -3.39 -3.99 9.51
N SER A 20 -2.08 -4.19 9.38
CA SER A 20 -1.42 -5.46 9.74
C SER A 20 -1.16 -5.56 11.24
N ASP A 21 -1.21 -4.45 11.96
CA ASP A 21 -0.87 -4.32 13.38
C ASP A 21 -2.12 -4.15 14.27
N GLU A 22 -3.19 -4.90 13.98
CA GLU A 22 -4.49 -4.86 14.68
C GLU A 22 -4.38 -5.11 16.21
N GLU A 23 -3.24 -5.56 16.73
CA GLU A 23 -3.01 -5.75 18.16
C GLU A 23 -2.62 -4.46 18.93
N THR A 24 -2.18 -3.39 18.27
CA THR A 24 -1.53 -2.25 18.97
C THR A 24 -2.45 -1.11 19.39
N GLY A 25 -3.70 -1.06 18.93
CA GLY A 25 -4.62 0.05 19.23
C GLY A 25 -4.24 1.39 18.55
N ILE A 26 -3.20 1.43 17.71
CA ILE A 26 -2.73 2.62 16.99
C ILE A 26 -3.84 3.23 16.12
N ARG A 27 -4.72 2.39 15.56
CA ARG A 27 -5.87 2.85 14.76
C ARG A 27 -6.86 3.70 15.57
N ASP A 28 -6.99 3.48 16.87
CA ASP A 28 -7.94 4.21 17.71
C ASP A 28 -7.41 5.59 18.13
N GLU A 29 -6.10 5.75 18.32
CA GLU A 29 -5.51 7.03 18.75
C GLU A 29 -5.47 8.09 17.64
N ASN A 30 -5.27 7.68 16.38
CA ASN A 30 -5.16 8.57 15.22
C ASN A 30 -6.22 8.29 14.14
N ARG A 31 -7.42 7.91 14.56
CA ARG A 31 -8.49 7.43 13.67
C ARG A 31 -8.84 8.42 12.55
N GLU A 32 -9.05 9.69 12.89
CA GLU A 32 -9.45 10.72 11.92
C GLU A 32 -8.36 10.98 10.86
N GLU A 33 -7.09 10.99 11.27
CA GLU A 33 -5.95 11.14 10.36
C GLU A 33 -5.80 9.91 9.45
N THR A 34 -5.99 8.71 10.00
CA THR A 34 -5.94 7.45 9.25
C THR A 34 -7.05 7.39 8.20
N GLU A 35 -8.28 7.75 8.57
CA GLU A 35 -9.44 7.80 7.65
C GLU A 35 -9.22 8.84 6.55
N SER A 36 -8.68 10.01 6.88
CA SER A 36 -8.35 11.05 5.90
C SER A 36 -7.26 10.58 4.92
N LEU A 37 -6.21 9.95 5.44
CA LEU A 37 -5.13 9.40 4.61
C LEU A 37 -5.63 8.29 3.68
N GLU A 38 -6.50 7.42 4.18
CA GLU A 38 -7.14 6.37 3.40
C GLU A 38 -7.97 6.97 2.26
N PHE A 39 -8.78 7.98 2.54
CA PHE A 39 -9.57 8.69 1.53
C PHE A 39 -8.70 9.32 0.44
N GLU A 40 -7.68 10.09 0.80
CA GLU A 40 -6.77 10.72 -0.16
C GLU A 40 -6.05 9.68 -1.02
N THR A 41 -5.63 8.58 -0.40
CA THR A 41 -4.89 7.50 -1.06
C THR A 41 -5.79 6.77 -2.05
N LYS A 42 -7.05 6.47 -1.66
CA LYS A 42 -8.07 5.90 -2.54
C LYS A 42 -8.36 6.81 -3.72
N GLU A 43 -8.69 8.07 -3.48
CA GLU A 43 -8.96 9.05 -4.55
C GLU A 43 -7.80 9.11 -5.54
N LYS A 44 -6.57 9.18 -5.05
CA LYS A 44 -5.40 9.25 -5.93
C LYS A 44 -5.21 7.97 -6.73
N LEU A 45 -5.34 6.81 -6.09
CA LEU A 45 -5.17 5.51 -6.73
C LEU A 45 -6.25 5.25 -7.79
N HIS A 46 -7.50 5.62 -7.50
CA HIS A 46 -8.63 5.50 -8.42
C HIS A 46 -8.60 6.55 -9.54
N SER A 47 -7.85 7.65 -9.37
CA SER A 47 -7.60 8.60 -10.46
C SER A 47 -6.67 8.07 -11.56
N LEU A 48 -5.93 7.00 -11.30
CA LEU A 48 -5.04 6.35 -12.26
C LEU A 48 -5.84 5.39 -13.16
N SER A 49 -5.44 5.26 -14.43
CA SER A 49 -5.98 4.21 -15.30
C SER A 49 -5.66 2.82 -14.74
N VAL A 50 -6.41 1.80 -15.15
CA VAL A 50 -6.12 0.41 -14.75
C VAL A 50 -4.70 -0.01 -15.15
N GLU A 51 -4.21 0.40 -16.33
CA GLU A 51 -2.82 0.13 -16.71
C GLU A 51 -1.82 0.86 -15.80
N GLU A 52 -2.06 2.13 -15.48
CA GLU A 52 -1.21 2.90 -14.58
C GLU A 52 -1.17 2.31 -13.18
N GLN A 53 -2.32 1.88 -12.63
CA GLN A 53 -2.39 1.17 -11.35
C GLN A 53 -1.55 -0.11 -11.40
N ARG A 54 -1.70 -0.93 -12.44
CA ARG A 54 -0.92 -2.17 -12.61
C ARG A 54 0.58 -1.90 -12.66
N PHE A 55 1.01 -0.93 -13.46
CA PHE A 55 2.44 -0.57 -13.56
C PHE A 55 3.00 0.00 -12.26
N PHE A 56 2.22 0.83 -11.58
CA PHE A 56 2.60 1.41 -10.30
C PHE A 56 2.73 0.33 -9.22
N LEU A 57 1.70 -0.49 -9.04
CA LEU A 57 1.68 -1.54 -8.02
C LEU A 57 2.75 -2.61 -8.26
N SER A 58 2.98 -3.01 -9.52
CA SER A 58 4.03 -3.99 -9.83
C SER A 58 5.43 -3.44 -9.56
N ARG A 59 5.68 -2.14 -9.77
CA ARG A 59 6.93 -1.50 -9.36
C ARG A 59 7.06 -1.43 -7.85
N LEU A 60 6.00 -1.00 -7.15
CA LEU A 60 5.96 -0.93 -5.69
C LEU A 60 6.25 -2.31 -5.08
N CYS A 61 5.58 -3.36 -5.56
CA CYS A 61 5.80 -4.72 -5.09
C CYS A 61 7.25 -5.19 -5.28
N ARG A 62 7.81 -4.91 -6.46
CA ARG A 62 9.20 -5.25 -6.77
C ARG A 62 10.17 -4.52 -5.84
N ASP A 63 9.99 -3.22 -5.65
CA ASP A 63 10.97 -2.40 -4.94
C ASP A 63 10.92 -2.63 -3.43
N GLU A 64 9.73 -2.81 -2.86
CA GLU A 64 9.52 -2.87 -1.41
C GLU A 64 9.56 -4.30 -0.83
N PHE A 65 9.18 -5.32 -1.62
CA PHE A 65 9.07 -6.69 -1.11
C PHE A 65 10.02 -7.68 -1.81
N LEU A 66 10.41 -7.41 -3.06
CA LEU A 66 11.20 -8.35 -3.88
C LEU A 66 12.58 -7.81 -4.29
N SER A 67 12.98 -6.64 -3.79
CA SER A 67 14.33 -6.12 -4.01
C SER A 67 15.33 -6.95 -3.21
N GLU A 68 16.59 -6.99 -3.64
CA GLU A 68 17.65 -7.74 -2.93
C GLU A 68 17.69 -7.36 -1.44
N THR A 69 17.61 -6.07 -1.14
CA THR A 69 17.54 -5.56 0.24
C THR A 69 16.27 -5.98 0.99
N ALA A 70 15.11 -6.09 0.32
CA ALA A 70 13.89 -6.57 0.96
C ALA A 70 13.97 -8.07 1.26
N LEU A 71 14.48 -8.87 0.31
CA LEU A 71 14.69 -10.30 0.47
C LEU A 71 15.68 -10.61 1.61
N GLU A 72 16.77 -9.84 1.73
CA GLU A 72 17.74 -9.96 2.84
C GLU A 72 17.10 -9.66 4.21
N LYS A 73 16.05 -8.83 4.24
CA LYS A 73 15.28 -8.51 5.45
C LYS A 73 14.19 -9.54 5.75
N GLY A 74 14.02 -10.55 4.89
CA GLY A 74 13.04 -11.62 5.06
C GLY A 74 11.69 -11.35 4.40
N TYR A 75 11.54 -10.27 3.63
CA TYR A 75 10.37 -10.10 2.77
C TYR A 75 10.42 -11.08 1.60
N GLY A 76 9.25 -11.39 1.03
CA GLY A 76 9.15 -12.33 -0.07
C GLY A 76 7.83 -12.24 -0.84
N ILE A 77 7.59 -13.26 -1.65
CA ILE A 77 6.39 -13.33 -2.49
C ILE A 77 5.11 -13.48 -1.64
N GLU A 78 5.23 -14.07 -0.46
CA GLU A 78 4.16 -14.20 0.51
C GLU A 78 3.66 -12.83 0.98
N ASP A 79 4.56 -11.89 1.27
CA ASP A 79 4.21 -10.52 1.68
C ASP A 79 3.53 -9.75 0.55
N VAL A 80 3.96 -9.97 -0.70
CA VAL A 80 3.28 -9.41 -1.87
C VAL A 80 1.83 -9.91 -1.94
N VAL A 81 1.60 -11.21 -1.70
CA VAL A 81 0.25 -11.77 -1.70
C VAL A 81 -0.61 -11.16 -0.59
N VAL A 82 -0.06 -11.00 0.62
CA VAL A 82 -0.76 -10.36 1.73
C VAL A 82 -1.12 -8.92 1.39
N PHE A 83 -0.16 -8.15 0.87
CA PHE A 83 -0.37 -6.76 0.47
C PHE A 83 -1.42 -6.61 -0.63
N LEU A 84 -1.36 -7.46 -1.67
CA LEU A 84 -2.34 -7.43 -2.77
C LEU A 84 -3.75 -7.79 -2.28
N ARG A 85 -3.89 -8.78 -1.39
CA ARG A 85 -5.19 -9.10 -0.78
C ARG A 85 -5.73 -7.93 0.03
N TRP A 86 -4.88 -7.29 0.84
CA TRP A 86 -5.27 -6.10 1.58
C TRP A 86 -5.74 -4.97 0.66
N LEU A 87 -5.08 -4.75 -0.49
CA LEU A 87 -5.51 -3.77 -1.49
C LEU A 87 -6.90 -4.08 -2.08
N ASP A 88 -7.19 -5.35 -2.35
CA ASP A 88 -8.51 -5.78 -2.83
C ASP A 88 -9.59 -5.52 -1.75
N ASP A 89 -9.33 -6.01 -0.54
CA ASP A 89 -10.26 -5.96 0.59
C ASP A 89 -10.55 -4.52 1.06
N ASN A 90 -9.54 -3.64 1.05
CA ASN A 90 -9.63 -2.32 1.70
C ASN A 90 -9.59 -1.16 0.72
N MET A 91 -8.89 -1.28 -0.41
CA MET A 91 -8.66 -0.17 -1.34
C MET A 91 -9.51 -0.27 -2.62
N GLY A 92 -10.25 -1.37 -2.80
CA GLY A 92 -11.18 -1.55 -3.92
C GLY A 92 -10.49 -1.69 -5.28
N ILE A 93 -9.29 -2.30 -5.29
CA ILE A 93 -8.53 -2.56 -6.51
C ILE A 93 -8.64 -4.02 -6.89
N TYR A 94 -9.09 -4.27 -8.11
CA TYR A 94 -9.06 -5.59 -8.73
C TYR A 94 -7.82 -5.68 -9.64
N TYR A 95 -6.87 -6.56 -9.31
CA TYR A 95 -5.65 -6.79 -10.11
C TYR A 95 -5.86 -7.80 -11.25
#